data_AF-A0A953EUU9-F1
#
_entry.id   AF-A0A953EUU9-F1
#
_cell.length_a   1.000
_cell.length_b   1.000
_cell.length_c   1.000
_cell.angle_alpha   90.00
_cell.angle_beta   90.00
_cell.angle_gamma   90.00
#
_symmetry.space_group_name_H-M   'P 1'
#
loop_
_entity.id
_entity.type
_entity.pdbx_description
1 polymer ?
#
loop_
_entity_poly.entity_id
_entity_poly.type
_entity_poly.pdbx_seq_one_letter_code
_entity_poly.pdbx_strand_id
1 'polypeptide(L)'
;MLNNPHRFVPALIAGLVAVASLVGCSGDDEPKSAKAQLQEMGITEEPALVVASAIQRLDPSGVVGLELGRSLIRMKYVQSGYSWADTVCVADRVVEAFGEDEFAKLTVIRLGDVIYDRPELPAAIRTCASPESLARLDKKAEGSSASTDDASAEMATDIDGAEVGVTVEAFLRMSADRIDLNDEETACVVGGLVGGRDAGAFVALATGEEVVSVGDIAALVTDCLGKRRLDVVALKAGRALLDAKEVSAENDLRVQRLIDEQFSEQQASTTTAL
;
A
#
# COMPACT_ATOMS: atom_id res chain seq x y z
N MET A 1 -30.89 13.40 -9.59
CA MET A 1 -29.85 13.73 -8.59
C MET A 1 -28.57 13.08 -9.07
N LEU A 2 -27.51 13.87 -9.24
CA LEU A 2 -26.26 13.51 -9.92
C LEU A 2 -25.44 12.53 -9.04
N ASN A 3 -25.44 11.25 -9.38
CA ASN A 3 -24.51 10.28 -8.81
C ASN A 3 -23.16 10.44 -9.54
N ASN A 4 -22.25 11.19 -8.93
CA ASN A 4 -20.85 11.29 -9.31
C ASN A 4 -20.15 9.96 -9.03
N PRO A 5 -19.68 9.20 -10.03
CA PRO A 5 -18.92 7.98 -9.82
C PRO A 5 -17.43 8.28 -10.04
N HIS A 6 -16.86 9.24 -9.30
CA HIS A 6 -15.40 9.32 -9.21
C HIS A 6 -14.97 8.30 -8.15
N ARG A 7 -14.66 7.09 -8.64
CA ARG A 7 -14.10 5.98 -7.85
C ARG A 7 -12.59 6.16 -7.73
N PHE A 8 -12.12 5.95 -6.52
CA PHE A 8 -10.82 6.30 -5.95
C PHE A 8 -9.88 5.07 -5.95
N VAL A 9 -8.73 5.10 -6.64
CA VAL A 9 -7.68 4.04 -6.57
C VAL A 9 -6.29 4.51 -7.16
N PRO A 10 -5.11 3.81 -7.11
CA PRO A 10 -3.87 4.20 -6.41
C PRO A 10 -2.86 5.22 -7.02
N ALA A 11 -1.81 5.53 -6.26
CA ALA A 11 -0.75 6.52 -6.50
C ALA A 11 0.64 5.88 -6.67
N LEU A 12 0.75 4.55 -6.80
CA LEU A 12 2.02 3.90 -7.05
C LEU A 12 2.58 4.32 -8.41
N ILE A 13 1.81 4.11 -9.48
CA ILE A 13 2.19 4.57 -10.83
C ILE A 13 2.29 6.10 -10.87
N ALA A 14 1.51 6.83 -10.06
CA ALA A 14 1.69 8.26 -9.90
C ALA A 14 3.10 8.61 -9.33
N GLY A 15 3.56 7.89 -8.30
CA GLY A 15 4.92 8.00 -7.78
C GLY A 15 5.96 7.74 -8.86
N LEU A 16 5.80 6.65 -9.62
CA LEU A 16 6.70 6.26 -10.70
C LEU A 16 6.77 7.31 -11.83
N VAL A 17 5.63 7.83 -12.26
CA VAL A 17 5.52 8.87 -13.29
C VAL A 17 6.10 10.19 -12.79
N ALA A 18 5.88 10.56 -11.53
CA ALA A 18 6.48 11.74 -10.93
C ALA A 18 8.01 11.61 -10.86
N VAL A 19 8.55 10.46 -10.44
CA VAL A 19 10.00 10.20 -10.45
C VAL A 19 10.56 10.24 -11.87
N ALA A 20 9.90 9.58 -12.83
CA ALA A 20 10.33 9.59 -14.23
C ALA A 20 10.38 11.02 -14.80
N SER A 21 9.44 11.89 -14.41
CA SER A 21 9.46 13.30 -14.79
C SER A 21 10.53 14.13 -14.07
N LEU A 22 10.91 13.77 -12.84
CA LEU A 22 11.93 14.48 -12.06
C LEU A 22 13.36 14.10 -12.45
N VAL A 23 13.60 12.79 -12.66
CA VAL A 23 14.90 12.18 -12.96
C VAL A 23 15.15 12.07 -14.47
N GLY A 24 14.10 11.87 -15.27
CA GLY A 24 14.20 11.82 -16.73
C GLY A 24 14.50 13.20 -17.32
N CYS A 25 15.11 13.21 -18.51
CA CYS A 25 15.36 14.41 -19.30
C CYS A 25 14.04 15.04 -19.81
N SER A 26 13.18 15.53 -18.93
CA SER A 26 12.19 16.55 -19.26
C SER A 26 12.96 17.72 -19.87
N GLY A 27 12.60 18.16 -21.08
CA GLY A 27 13.44 19.04 -21.89
C GLY A 27 13.97 20.24 -21.11
N ASP A 28 15.30 20.36 -21.03
CA ASP A 28 16.02 21.42 -20.29
C ASP A 28 15.78 22.85 -20.85
N ASP A 29 14.94 23.01 -21.89
CA ASP A 29 14.77 24.27 -22.63
C ASP A 29 13.35 24.87 -22.63
N GLU A 30 12.38 24.35 -21.86
CA GLU A 30 11.04 24.97 -21.78
C GLU A 30 10.74 25.65 -20.44
N PRO A 31 10.40 26.96 -20.44
CA PRO A 31 9.87 27.62 -19.26
C PRO A 31 8.46 27.06 -19.01
N LYS A 32 8.31 26.24 -17.95
CA LYS A 32 7.13 25.46 -17.48
C LYS A 32 7.22 23.92 -17.63
N SER A 33 8.40 23.32 -17.61
CA SER A 33 8.53 21.84 -17.56
C SER A 33 7.77 21.23 -16.36
N ALA A 34 7.25 20.00 -16.50
CA ALA A 34 6.52 19.31 -15.43
C ALA A 34 7.37 19.14 -14.16
N LYS A 35 8.70 19.00 -14.33
CA LYS A 35 9.69 19.00 -13.25
C LYS A 35 9.61 20.26 -12.38
N ALA A 36 9.63 21.45 -12.97
CA ALA A 36 9.56 22.70 -12.21
C ALA A 36 8.25 22.81 -11.43
N GLN A 37 7.13 22.40 -12.05
CA GLN A 37 5.81 22.43 -11.41
C GLN A 37 5.68 21.41 -10.27
N LEU A 38 6.26 20.21 -10.40
CA LEU A 38 6.32 19.22 -9.31
C LEU A 38 7.12 19.75 -8.12
N GLN A 39 8.26 20.40 -8.38
CA GLN A 39 9.09 21.00 -7.34
C GLN A 39 8.38 22.17 -6.63
N GLU A 40 7.64 23.01 -7.36
CA GLU A 40 6.78 24.06 -6.77
C GLU A 40 5.68 23.48 -5.87
N MET A 41 5.17 22.29 -6.20
CA MET A 41 4.23 21.54 -5.35
C MET A 41 4.89 20.87 -4.14
N GLY A 42 6.20 21.03 -3.95
CA GLY A 42 6.96 20.38 -2.88
C GLY A 42 7.23 18.89 -3.09
N ILE A 43 7.04 18.40 -4.32
CA ILE A 43 7.33 17.02 -4.71
C ILE A 43 8.75 16.98 -5.28
N THR A 44 9.66 16.40 -4.50
CA THR A 44 11.06 16.23 -4.89
C THR A 44 11.38 14.76 -5.16
N GLU A 45 12.59 14.50 -5.67
CA GLU A 45 13.03 13.15 -6.03
C GLU A 45 12.94 12.19 -4.84
N GLU A 46 13.39 12.59 -3.64
CA GLU A 46 13.40 11.72 -2.45
C GLU A 46 11.98 11.26 -2.01
N PRO A 47 10.98 12.12 -1.77
CA PRO A 47 9.61 11.69 -1.50
C PRO A 47 9.00 10.83 -2.62
N ALA A 48 9.30 11.14 -3.88
CA ALA A 48 8.80 10.36 -5.01
C ALA A 48 9.50 8.99 -5.09
N LEU A 49 10.80 8.91 -4.81
CA LEU A 49 11.60 7.68 -4.66
C LEU A 49 11.11 6.83 -3.50
N VAL A 50 10.74 7.45 -2.38
CA VAL A 50 10.14 6.81 -1.21
C VAL A 50 8.78 6.19 -1.58
N VAL A 51 7.99 6.81 -2.46
CA VAL A 51 6.74 6.22 -2.96
C VAL A 51 7.01 5.13 -4.02
N ALA A 52 8.01 5.32 -4.88
CA ALA A 52 8.35 4.41 -5.97
C ALA A 52 9.09 3.12 -5.55
N SER A 53 9.92 3.19 -4.51
CA SER A 53 10.80 2.10 -4.06
C SER A 53 10.06 0.94 -3.42
N ALA A 54 8.76 1.09 -3.14
CA ALA A 54 7.95 0.01 -2.62
C ALA A 54 6.79 -0.21 -3.57
N ILE A 55 6.90 -1.19 -4.48
CA ILE A 55 5.74 -1.74 -5.21
C ILE A 55 4.58 -2.10 -4.25
N GLN A 56 4.90 -2.32 -2.96
CA GLN A 56 3.97 -2.55 -1.86
C GLN A 56 3.27 -1.29 -1.30
N ARG A 57 3.72 -0.06 -1.59
CA ARG A 57 3.11 1.18 -1.07
C ARG A 57 1.90 1.55 -1.91
N LEU A 58 0.84 0.81 -1.63
CA LEU A 58 -0.49 1.10 -2.13
C LEU A 58 -0.93 2.50 -1.69
N ASP A 59 -1.79 3.12 -2.49
CA ASP A 59 -2.35 4.43 -2.15
C ASP A 59 -3.21 4.34 -0.90
N PRO A 60 -2.87 5.07 0.17
CA PRO A 60 -3.65 5.05 1.39
C PRO A 60 -5.11 5.48 1.17
N SER A 61 -5.40 6.29 0.15
CA SER A 61 -6.73 6.84 -0.15
C SER A 61 -7.62 5.93 -1.00
N GLY A 62 -7.08 4.88 -1.64
CA GLY A 62 -7.82 4.06 -2.62
C GLY A 62 -8.84 3.10 -1.99
N VAL A 63 -9.99 2.87 -2.63
CA VAL A 63 -10.96 1.83 -2.25
C VAL A 63 -10.89 0.68 -3.25
N VAL A 64 -10.76 -0.54 -2.73
CA VAL A 64 -10.36 -1.70 -3.55
C VAL A 64 -11.47 -2.73 -3.70
N GLY A 65 -12.57 -2.58 -2.96
CA GLY A 65 -13.67 -3.54 -2.94
C GLY A 65 -13.35 -4.79 -2.11
N LEU A 66 -14.30 -5.71 -2.07
CA LEU A 66 -14.28 -6.85 -1.15
C LEU A 66 -13.11 -7.81 -1.41
N GLU A 67 -12.97 -8.32 -2.63
CA GLU A 67 -11.98 -9.38 -2.95
C GLU A 67 -10.53 -8.89 -2.86
N LEU A 68 -10.24 -7.72 -3.43
CA LEU A 68 -8.91 -7.11 -3.29
C LEU A 68 -8.65 -6.68 -1.84
N GLY A 69 -9.68 -6.21 -1.12
CA GLY A 69 -9.56 -5.88 0.30
C GLY A 69 -9.21 -7.09 1.16
N ARG A 70 -9.84 -8.25 0.90
CA ARG A 70 -9.48 -9.54 1.53
C ARG A 70 -8.04 -9.91 1.25
N SER A 71 -7.60 -9.80 0.00
CA SER A 71 -6.22 -10.10 -0.41
C SER A 71 -5.20 -9.20 0.30
N LEU A 72 -5.52 -7.92 0.49
CA LEU A 72 -4.68 -7.00 1.27
C LEU A 72 -4.58 -7.38 2.75
N ILE A 73 -5.70 -7.72 3.38
CA ILE A 73 -5.69 -8.19 4.76
C ILE A 73 -4.80 -9.43 4.86
N ARG A 74 -4.89 -10.35 3.89
CA ARG A 74 -4.06 -11.56 3.88
C ARG A 74 -2.57 -11.25 3.81
N MET A 75 -2.15 -10.44 2.84
CA MET A 75 -0.76 -10.02 2.69
C MET A 75 -0.22 -9.35 3.97
N LYS A 76 -1.00 -8.45 4.57
CA LYS A 76 -0.64 -7.75 5.81
C LYS A 76 -0.43 -8.70 6.99
N TYR A 77 -1.36 -9.63 7.20
CA TYR A 77 -1.30 -10.53 8.35
C TYR A 77 -0.24 -11.62 8.19
N VAL A 78 0.12 -11.99 6.96
CA VAL A 78 1.31 -12.81 6.70
C VAL A 78 2.60 -12.12 7.16
N GLN A 79 2.79 -10.84 6.81
CA GLN A 79 3.94 -10.06 7.30
C GLN A 79 3.91 -9.87 8.84
N SER A 80 2.73 -10.01 9.44
CA SER A 80 2.56 -9.97 10.89
C SER A 80 2.92 -11.28 11.58
N GLY A 81 3.10 -12.38 10.84
CA GLY A 81 3.51 -13.70 11.37
C GLY A 81 2.46 -14.82 11.18
N TYR A 82 1.32 -14.55 10.55
CA TYR A 82 0.32 -15.58 10.24
C TYR A 82 0.75 -16.40 9.02
N SER A 83 0.39 -17.68 8.97
CA SER A 83 0.47 -18.49 7.75
C SER A 83 -0.51 -17.96 6.71
N TRP A 84 -0.23 -18.18 5.42
CA TRP A 84 -1.13 -17.76 4.35
C TRP A 84 -2.51 -18.41 4.49
N ALA A 85 -2.56 -19.68 4.90
CA ALA A 85 -3.82 -20.38 5.19
C ALA A 85 -4.62 -19.73 6.33
N ASP A 86 -3.97 -19.37 7.44
CA ASP A 86 -4.65 -18.73 8.59
C ASP A 86 -5.23 -17.37 8.19
N THR A 87 -4.58 -16.67 7.26
CA THR A 87 -5.05 -15.34 6.85
C THR A 87 -6.41 -15.33 6.15
N VAL A 88 -6.87 -16.46 5.62
CA VAL A 88 -8.24 -16.58 5.06
C VAL A 88 -9.26 -16.35 6.18
N CYS A 89 -9.08 -17.05 7.31
CA CYS A 89 -9.90 -16.84 8.50
C CYS A 89 -9.78 -15.40 9.03
N VAL A 90 -8.57 -14.83 9.01
CA VAL A 90 -8.37 -13.43 9.44
C VAL A 90 -9.19 -12.48 8.56
N ALA A 91 -9.11 -12.60 7.24
CA ALA A 91 -9.88 -11.77 6.32
C ALA A 91 -11.38 -11.90 6.55
N ASP A 92 -11.89 -13.13 6.77
CA ASP A 92 -13.29 -13.35 7.13
C ASP A 92 -13.69 -12.64 8.42
N ARG A 93 -12.87 -12.73 9.47
CA ARG A 93 -13.14 -12.05 10.76
C ARG A 93 -13.16 -10.53 10.61
N VAL A 94 -12.26 -9.97 9.80
CA VAL A 94 -12.29 -8.54 9.50
C VAL A 94 -13.57 -8.18 8.75
N VAL A 95 -13.91 -8.91 7.69
CA VAL A 95 -15.14 -8.64 6.91
C VAL A 95 -16.39 -8.76 7.78
N GLU A 96 -16.49 -9.78 8.64
CA GLU A 96 -17.60 -9.96 9.58
C GLU A 96 -17.76 -8.76 10.54
N ALA A 97 -16.65 -8.22 11.06
CA ALA A 97 -16.68 -7.11 12.02
C ALA A 97 -17.15 -5.78 11.42
N PHE A 98 -17.05 -5.61 10.09
CA PHE A 98 -17.53 -4.43 9.38
C PHE A 98 -18.86 -4.67 8.66
N GLY A 99 -19.12 -5.90 8.22
CA GLY A 99 -20.11 -6.23 7.21
C GLY A 99 -19.56 -6.00 5.79
N GLU A 100 -19.93 -6.86 4.84
CA GLU A 100 -19.38 -6.86 3.48
C GLU A 100 -19.51 -5.51 2.77
N ASP A 101 -20.67 -4.87 2.87
CA ASP A 101 -20.96 -3.60 2.20
C ASP A 101 -20.10 -2.45 2.73
N GLU A 102 -19.85 -2.40 4.04
CA GLU A 102 -19.02 -1.35 4.63
C GLU A 102 -17.54 -1.65 4.44
N PHE A 103 -17.14 -2.92 4.55
CA PHE A 103 -15.77 -3.36 4.27
C PHE A 103 -15.35 -3.00 2.83
N ALA A 104 -16.22 -3.25 1.85
CA ALA A 104 -15.94 -2.96 0.45
C ALA A 104 -15.74 -1.46 0.14
N LYS A 105 -16.11 -0.57 1.07
CA LYS A 105 -15.95 0.89 0.95
C LYS A 105 -14.72 1.42 1.70
N LEU A 106 -14.04 0.58 2.47
CA LEU A 106 -12.85 1.00 3.22
C LEU A 106 -11.72 1.36 2.27
N THR A 107 -10.99 2.41 2.63
CA THR A 107 -9.75 2.77 1.95
C THR A 107 -8.62 1.82 2.34
N VAL A 108 -7.58 1.70 1.52
CA VAL A 108 -6.43 0.83 1.78
C VAL A 108 -5.79 1.14 3.13
N ILE A 109 -5.61 2.41 3.49
CA ILE A 109 -5.03 2.75 4.81
C ILE A 109 -5.93 2.31 5.96
N ARG A 110 -7.26 2.40 5.78
CA ARG A 110 -8.23 1.93 6.77
C ARG A 110 -8.23 0.41 6.89
N LEU A 111 -8.07 -0.32 5.78
CA LEU A 111 -7.82 -1.77 5.78
C LEU A 111 -6.51 -2.10 6.54
N GLY A 112 -5.49 -1.25 6.37
CA GLY A 112 -4.24 -1.27 7.13
C GLY A 112 -4.42 -1.04 8.63
N ASP A 113 -5.49 -0.40 9.08
CA ASP A 113 -5.67 0.06 10.47
C ASP A 113 -6.97 -0.43 11.12
N VAL A 114 -7.61 -1.46 10.54
CA VAL A 114 -8.92 -1.97 10.98
C VAL A 114 -8.99 -2.33 12.46
N ILE A 115 -7.87 -2.72 13.07
CA ILE A 115 -7.79 -3.09 14.49
C ILE A 115 -8.10 -1.93 15.44
N TYR A 116 -7.84 -0.69 15.01
CA TYR A 116 -8.09 0.49 15.83
C TYR A 116 -9.56 0.91 15.81
N ASP A 117 -10.29 0.52 14.76
CA ASP A 117 -11.73 0.80 14.63
C ASP A 117 -12.61 -0.25 15.35
N ARG A 118 -12.01 -1.39 15.73
CA ARG A 118 -12.67 -2.58 16.29
C ARG A 118 -11.77 -3.22 17.36
N PRO A 119 -11.74 -2.74 18.60
CA PRO A 119 -10.86 -3.24 19.65
C PRO A 119 -11.11 -4.71 20.06
N GLU A 120 -12.25 -5.29 19.69
CA GLU A 120 -12.59 -6.71 19.83
C GLU A 120 -11.92 -7.61 18.77
N LEU A 121 -11.55 -7.01 17.63
CA LEU A 121 -11.03 -7.71 16.46
C LEU A 121 -9.67 -8.40 16.70
N PRO A 122 -8.71 -7.84 17.47
CA PRO A 122 -7.46 -8.52 17.78
C PRO A 122 -7.65 -9.89 18.43
N ALA A 123 -8.58 -10.01 19.38
CA ALA A 123 -8.87 -11.28 20.04
C ALA A 123 -9.49 -12.29 19.05
N ALA A 124 -10.44 -11.85 18.23
CA ALA A 124 -11.08 -12.70 17.22
C ALA A 124 -10.08 -13.19 16.16
N ILE A 125 -9.23 -12.31 15.63
CA ILE A 125 -8.20 -12.64 14.64
C ILE A 125 -7.17 -13.61 15.23
N ARG A 126 -6.78 -13.43 16.50
CA ARG A 126 -5.83 -14.33 17.15
C ARG A 126 -6.33 -15.77 17.23
N THR A 127 -7.65 -16.01 17.24
CA THR A 127 -8.21 -17.38 17.19
C THR A 127 -8.01 -18.08 15.85
N CYS A 128 -7.68 -17.35 14.79
CA CYS A 128 -7.35 -17.93 13.48
C CYS A 128 -5.92 -18.47 13.40
N ALA A 129 -5.05 -18.16 14.35
CA ALA A 129 -3.65 -18.55 14.27
C ALA A 129 -3.45 -20.04 14.58
N SER A 130 -2.85 -20.77 13.64
CA SER A 130 -2.27 -22.11 13.88
C SER A 130 -1.18 -22.08 14.95
N PRO A 131 -0.79 -23.23 15.54
CA PRO A 131 0.31 -23.30 16.51
C PRO A 131 1.60 -22.66 16.00
N GLU A 132 1.92 -22.83 14.71
CA GLU A 132 3.10 -22.24 14.06
C GLU A 132 3.00 -20.72 13.96
N SER A 133 1.82 -20.20 13.60
CA SER A 133 1.56 -18.76 13.57
C SER A 133 1.60 -18.16 14.97
N LEU A 134 1.03 -18.83 15.97
CA LEU A 134 1.11 -18.40 17.36
C LEU A 134 2.55 -18.33 17.84
N ALA A 135 3.38 -19.35 17.55
CA ALA A 135 4.79 -19.34 17.90
C ALA A 135 5.54 -18.15 17.28
N ARG A 136 5.27 -17.80 16.01
CA ARG A 136 5.84 -16.62 15.36
C ARG A 136 5.37 -15.31 15.98
N LEU A 137 4.07 -15.20 16.26
CA LEU A 137 3.46 -14.01 16.87
C LEU A 137 3.99 -13.78 18.29
N ASP A 138 4.12 -14.84 19.09
CA ASP A 138 4.62 -14.77 20.45
C ASP A 138 6.10 -14.41 20.49
N LYS A 139 6.92 -15.00 19.60
CA LYS A 139 8.32 -14.59 19.41
C LYS A 139 8.46 -13.10 19.05
N LYS A 140 7.53 -12.57 18.26
CA LYS A 140 7.49 -11.14 17.89
C LYS A 140 7.08 -10.26 19.08
N ALA A 141 6.15 -10.72 19.91
CA ALA A 141 5.66 -9.99 21.08
C ALA A 141 6.66 -9.96 22.25
N GLU A 142 7.51 -10.98 22.37
CA GLU A 142 8.54 -11.08 23.43
C GLU A 142 9.70 -10.08 23.28
N GLY A 143 9.72 -9.26 22.22
CA GLY A 143 10.59 -8.09 22.11
C GLY A 143 12.08 -8.42 22.11
N SER A 144 12.56 -9.09 21.06
CA SER A 144 14.00 -9.10 20.76
C SER A 144 14.46 -7.65 20.58
N SER A 145 15.18 -7.10 21.56
CA SER A 145 15.66 -5.73 21.61
C SER A 145 16.86 -5.46 20.67
N ALA A 146 16.88 -6.04 19.48
CA ALA A 146 18.02 -5.99 18.57
C ALA A 146 17.72 -5.18 17.31
N SER A 147 17.88 -3.85 17.43
CA SER A 147 18.13 -2.91 16.32
C SER A 147 17.07 -2.79 15.22
N THR A 148 17.10 -1.64 14.55
CA THR A 148 16.27 -1.25 13.39
C THR A 148 16.51 -2.08 12.11
N ASP A 149 17.05 -3.29 12.23
CA ASP A 149 17.28 -4.27 11.15
C ASP A 149 16.51 -5.57 11.45
N ASP A 150 15.23 -5.45 11.83
CA ASP A 150 14.36 -6.54 12.29
C ASP A 150 13.84 -7.43 11.12
N ALA A 151 14.75 -7.78 10.21
CA ALA A 151 14.54 -8.74 9.15
C ALA A 151 14.82 -10.15 9.70
N SER A 152 13.86 -10.72 10.46
CA SER A 152 13.51 -12.16 10.44
C SER A 152 12.73 -12.61 11.69
N ALA A 153 11.51 -12.06 11.88
CA ALA A 153 10.45 -13.02 12.19
C ALA A 153 10.33 -13.91 10.95
N GLU A 154 10.60 -15.22 11.07
CA GLU A 154 10.45 -16.13 9.92
C GLU A 154 9.07 -15.90 9.32
N MET A 155 9.05 -15.33 8.11
CA MET A 155 7.81 -15.10 7.40
C MET A 155 7.17 -16.44 7.07
N ALA A 156 5.86 -16.40 6.84
CA ALA A 156 5.15 -17.58 6.39
C ALA A 156 5.79 -18.13 5.10
N THR A 157 6.06 -19.43 5.06
CA THR A 157 6.68 -20.10 3.92
C THR A 157 5.64 -20.59 2.90
N ASP A 158 4.35 -20.43 3.19
CA ASP A 158 3.21 -20.94 2.42
C ASP A 158 2.48 -19.86 1.59
N ILE A 159 3.13 -18.73 1.32
CA ILE A 159 2.55 -17.60 0.57
C ILE A 159 2.17 -18.02 -0.85
N ASP A 160 0.92 -17.73 -1.26
CA ASP A 160 0.49 -17.88 -2.65
C ASP A 160 0.98 -16.72 -3.51
N GLY A 161 2.13 -16.92 -4.16
CA GLY A 161 2.72 -15.92 -5.05
C GLY A 161 1.86 -15.58 -6.27
N ALA A 162 0.98 -16.49 -6.74
CA ALA A 162 0.10 -16.19 -7.86
C ALA A 162 -1.00 -15.21 -7.45
N GLU A 163 -1.59 -15.42 -6.27
CA GLU A 163 -2.58 -14.50 -5.71
C GLU A 163 -1.97 -13.12 -5.41
N VAL A 164 -0.75 -13.09 -4.86
CA VAL A 164 0.01 -11.84 -4.68
C VAL A 164 0.21 -11.15 -6.03
N GLY A 165 0.62 -11.87 -7.07
CA GLY A 165 0.82 -11.32 -8.41
C GLY A 165 -0.44 -10.70 -9.01
N VAL A 166 -1.58 -11.40 -8.93
CA VAL A 166 -2.89 -10.88 -9.37
C VAL A 166 -3.27 -9.62 -8.59
N THR A 167 -3.05 -9.62 -7.29
CA THR A 167 -3.34 -8.48 -6.41
C THR A 167 -2.50 -7.28 -6.83
N VAL A 168 -1.17 -7.43 -6.92
CA VAL A 168 -0.24 -6.38 -7.33
C VAL A 168 -0.58 -5.83 -8.72
N GLU A 169 -0.87 -6.69 -9.70
CA GLU A 169 -1.25 -6.25 -11.04
C GLU A 169 -2.55 -5.43 -11.02
N ALA A 170 -3.57 -5.89 -10.28
CA ALA A 170 -4.82 -5.15 -10.14
C ALA A 170 -4.58 -3.75 -9.56
N PHE A 171 -3.77 -3.64 -8.51
CA PHE A 171 -3.40 -2.35 -7.91
C PHE A 171 -2.67 -1.43 -8.89
N LEU A 172 -1.73 -1.97 -9.65
CA LEU A 172 -1.00 -1.21 -10.66
C LEU A 172 -1.95 -0.67 -11.74
N ARG A 173 -2.84 -1.52 -12.29
CA ARG A 173 -3.82 -1.10 -13.29
C ARG A 173 -4.76 -0.01 -12.76
N MET A 174 -5.28 -0.21 -11.56
CA MET A 174 -6.12 0.79 -10.91
C MET A 174 -5.37 2.13 -10.69
N SER A 175 -4.03 2.11 -10.63
CA SER A 175 -3.20 3.30 -10.41
C SER A 175 -2.93 4.05 -11.70
N ALA A 176 -2.78 3.30 -12.79
CA ALA A 176 -2.64 3.82 -14.14
C ALA A 176 -3.88 4.63 -14.53
N ASP A 177 -5.08 4.11 -14.23
CA ASP A 177 -6.35 4.76 -14.52
C ASP A 177 -6.46 6.15 -13.85
N ARG A 178 -5.98 6.32 -12.61
CA ARG A 178 -6.12 7.59 -11.87
C ARG A 178 -5.31 8.74 -12.45
N ILE A 179 -4.20 8.44 -13.11
CA ILE A 179 -3.39 9.45 -13.81
C ILE A 179 -3.77 9.54 -15.30
N ASP A 180 -4.88 8.90 -15.69
CA ASP A 180 -5.41 8.83 -17.04
C ASP A 180 -4.44 8.22 -18.05
N LEU A 181 -3.74 7.14 -17.68
CA LEU A 181 -3.09 6.29 -18.68
C LEU A 181 -4.15 5.57 -19.52
N ASN A 182 -3.93 5.48 -20.83
CA ASN A 182 -4.80 4.66 -21.70
C ASN A 182 -4.44 3.17 -21.61
N ASP A 183 -5.26 2.30 -22.20
CA ASP A 183 -5.07 0.85 -22.12
C ASP A 183 -3.69 0.37 -22.61
N GLU A 184 -3.13 0.98 -23.66
CA GLU A 184 -1.81 0.63 -24.21
C GLU A 184 -0.68 1.09 -23.28
N GLU A 185 -0.77 2.31 -22.77
CA GLU A 185 0.15 2.88 -21.80
C GLU A 185 0.16 2.08 -20.49
N THR A 186 -1.03 1.74 -19.99
CA THR A 186 -1.24 0.88 -18.83
C THR A 186 -0.65 -0.50 -19.07
N ALA A 187 -0.93 -1.14 -20.21
CA ALA A 187 -0.38 -2.45 -20.52
C ALA A 187 1.15 -2.43 -20.62
N CYS A 188 1.75 -1.38 -21.19
CA CYS A 188 3.20 -1.24 -21.27
C CYS A 188 3.84 -1.07 -19.89
N VAL A 189 3.35 -0.13 -19.08
CA VAL A 189 3.93 0.17 -17.76
C VAL A 189 3.70 -0.99 -16.80
N VAL A 190 2.46 -1.49 -16.68
CA VAL A 190 2.13 -2.62 -15.80
C VAL A 190 2.87 -3.87 -16.28
N GLY A 191 2.84 -4.16 -17.58
CA GLY A 191 3.55 -5.28 -18.17
C GLY A 191 5.06 -5.25 -17.93
N GLY A 192 5.70 -4.08 -17.92
CA GLY A 192 7.12 -3.98 -17.56
C GLY A 192 7.42 -4.15 -16.07
N LEU A 193 6.46 -3.84 -15.20
CA LEU A 193 6.62 -3.95 -13.74
C LEU A 193 6.35 -5.38 -13.23
N VAL A 194 5.34 -6.04 -13.78
CA VAL A 194 4.93 -7.40 -13.36
C VAL A 194 5.33 -8.49 -14.36
N GLY A 195 5.54 -8.15 -15.63
CA GLY A 195 5.82 -9.13 -16.67
C GLY A 195 7.16 -9.81 -16.47
N GLY A 196 7.17 -11.13 -16.67
CA GLY A 196 8.36 -11.97 -16.50
C GLY A 196 8.65 -12.41 -15.06
N ARG A 197 7.88 -11.93 -14.07
CA ARG A 197 7.94 -12.42 -12.69
C ARG A 197 7.21 -13.76 -12.57
N ASP A 198 7.83 -14.70 -11.88
CA ASP A 198 7.16 -15.93 -11.45
C ASP A 198 6.54 -15.77 -10.06
N ALA A 199 5.83 -16.79 -9.60
CA ALA A 199 5.22 -16.79 -8.27
C ALA A 199 6.27 -16.58 -7.15
N GLY A 200 7.49 -17.09 -7.32
CA GLY A 200 8.57 -16.92 -6.35
C GLY A 200 9.01 -15.46 -6.21
N ALA A 201 9.13 -14.74 -7.32
CA ALA A 201 9.41 -13.30 -7.33
C ALA A 201 8.29 -12.49 -6.65
N PHE A 202 7.02 -12.91 -6.79
CA PHE A 202 5.92 -12.26 -6.06
C PHE A 202 5.95 -12.57 -4.56
N VAL A 203 6.38 -13.76 -4.15
CA VAL A 203 6.63 -14.07 -2.74
C VAL A 203 7.76 -13.19 -2.20
N ALA A 204 8.88 -13.07 -2.92
CA ALA A 204 9.99 -12.20 -2.55
C ALA A 204 9.58 -10.72 -2.47
N LEU A 205 8.69 -10.29 -3.36
CA LEU A 205 8.05 -8.98 -3.28
C LEU A 205 7.13 -8.87 -2.06
N ALA A 206 6.35 -9.88 -1.69
CA ALA A 206 5.49 -9.82 -0.51
C ALA A 206 6.28 -9.83 0.81
N THR A 207 7.46 -10.46 0.81
CA THR A 207 8.35 -10.56 1.97
C THR A 207 9.29 -9.37 2.13
N GLY A 208 9.40 -8.52 1.11
CA GLY A 208 10.35 -7.41 1.09
C GLY A 208 11.79 -7.85 0.84
N GLU A 209 12.02 -9.11 0.48
CA GLU A 209 13.33 -9.62 0.05
C GLU A 209 13.74 -9.03 -1.31
N GLU A 210 12.76 -8.76 -2.18
CA GLU A 210 12.98 -8.08 -3.44
C GLU A 210 12.50 -6.63 -3.37
N VAL A 211 13.38 -5.72 -3.78
CA VAL A 211 13.06 -4.30 -3.96
C VAL A 211 13.28 -3.95 -5.43
N VAL A 212 12.28 -3.34 -6.06
CA VAL A 212 12.42 -2.90 -7.45
C VAL A 212 13.13 -1.56 -7.49
N SER A 213 14.23 -1.51 -8.24
CA SER A 213 15.04 -0.31 -8.43
C SER A 213 14.22 0.82 -9.04
N VAL A 214 14.23 1.98 -8.40
CA VAL A 214 13.49 3.13 -8.89
C VAL A 214 14.03 3.66 -10.22
N GLY A 215 15.34 3.53 -10.47
CA GLY A 215 15.95 3.92 -11.74
C GLY A 215 15.43 3.09 -12.91
N ASP A 216 15.24 1.79 -12.70
CA ASP A 216 14.72 0.87 -13.73
C ASP A 216 13.25 1.16 -14.01
N ILE A 217 12.48 1.50 -12.97
CA ILE A 217 11.08 1.89 -13.14
C ILE A 217 10.95 3.23 -13.88
N ALA A 218 11.78 4.23 -13.56
CA ALA A 218 11.75 5.53 -14.22
C ALA A 218 12.08 5.41 -15.71
N ALA A 219 13.06 4.57 -16.06
CA ALA A 219 13.41 4.25 -17.45
C ALA A 219 12.23 3.57 -18.17
N LEU A 220 11.65 2.52 -17.57
CA LEU A 220 10.49 1.82 -18.11
C LEU A 220 9.32 2.77 -18.41
N VAL A 221 8.95 3.61 -17.44
CA VAL A 221 7.84 4.57 -17.60
C VAL A 221 8.14 5.59 -18.70
N THR A 222 9.39 6.07 -18.78
CA THR A 222 9.82 6.99 -19.83
C THR A 222 9.75 6.35 -21.21
N ASP A 223 10.17 5.08 -21.34
CA ASP A 223 10.13 4.33 -22.59
C ASP A 223 8.69 4.04 -23.03
N CYS A 224 7.80 3.70 -22.09
CA CYS A 224 6.39 3.42 -22.38
C CYS A 224 5.58 4.67 -22.77
N LEU A 225 5.78 5.81 -22.09
CA LEU A 225 4.97 7.01 -22.32
C LEU A 225 5.60 7.96 -23.35
N GLY A 226 6.93 8.02 -23.39
CA GLY A 226 7.66 9.07 -24.10
C GLY A 226 7.51 10.45 -23.44
N LYS A 227 8.47 11.35 -23.72
CA LYS A 227 8.65 12.62 -22.98
C LYS A 227 7.41 13.52 -22.93
N ARG A 228 6.75 13.76 -24.07
CA ARG A 228 5.58 14.68 -24.14
C ARG A 228 4.39 14.16 -23.34
N ARG A 229 4.15 12.85 -23.36
CA ARG A 229 3.05 12.26 -22.61
C ARG A 229 3.37 12.20 -21.12
N LEU A 230 4.62 11.88 -20.79
CA LEU A 230 5.14 11.89 -19.44
C LEU A 230 4.87 13.24 -18.75
N ASP A 231 5.17 14.37 -19.40
CA ASP A 231 4.93 15.70 -18.82
C ASP A 231 3.44 15.97 -18.50
N VAL A 232 2.53 15.50 -19.36
CA VAL A 232 1.08 15.67 -19.16
C VAL A 232 0.57 14.84 -17.97
N VAL A 233 1.04 13.59 -17.86
CA VAL A 233 0.60 12.66 -16.83
C VAL A 233 1.27 12.98 -15.48
N ALA A 234 2.51 13.50 -15.50
CA ALA A 234 3.28 13.86 -14.31
C ALA A 234 2.59 14.86 -13.39
N LEU A 235 1.90 15.86 -13.94
CA LEU A 235 1.16 16.82 -13.12
C LEU A 235 -0.05 16.18 -12.42
N LYS A 236 -0.74 15.25 -13.08
CA LYS A 236 -1.84 14.49 -12.48
C LYS A 236 -1.33 13.55 -11.40
N ALA A 237 -0.20 12.90 -11.69
CA ALA A 237 0.53 12.07 -10.76
C ALA A 237 0.95 12.86 -9.50
N GLY A 238 1.51 14.06 -9.66
CA GLY A 238 1.88 14.93 -8.55
C GLY A 238 0.69 15.26 -7.63
N ARG A 239 -0.47 15.59 -8.22
CA ARG A 239 -1.69 15.85 -7.43
C ARG A 239 -2.17 14.61 -6.69
N ALA A 240 -2.19 13.45 -7.36
CA ALA A 240 -2.56 12.20 -6.72
C ALA A 240 -1.65 11.86 -5.52
N LEU A 241 -0.35 12.19 -5.61
CA LEU A 241 0.60 12.01 -4.50
C LEU A 241 0.32 12.96 -3.32
N LEU A 242 -0.07 14.21 -3.58
CA LEU A 242 -0.44 15.16 -2.53
C LEU A 242 -1.71 14.71 -1.81
N ASP A 243 -2.74 14.31 -2.56
CA ASP A 243 -3.99 13.79 -1.98
C ASP A 243 -3.71 12.57 -1.09
N ALA A 244 -2.88 11.64 -1.57
CA ALA A 244 -2.49 10.46 -0.81
C ALA A 244 -1.73 10.82 0.48
N LYS A 245 -0.85 11.82 0.43
CA LYS A 245 -0.09 12.30 1.59
C LYS A 245 -1.00 12.94 2.64
N GLU A 246 -1.97 13.75 2.21
CA GLU A 246 -2.94 14.39 3.11
C GLU A 246 -3.78 13.35 3.84
N VAL A 247 -4.35 12.38 3.11
CA VAL A 247 -5.13 11.28 3.70
C VAL A 247 -4.29 10.43 4.67
N SER A 248 -3.02 10.17 4.33
CA SER A 248 -2.10 9.46 5.24
C SER A 248 -1.92 10.21 6.55
N ALA A 249 -1.62 11.51 6.48
CA ALA A 249 -1.41 12.33 7.67
C ALA A 249 -2.66 12.45 8.54
N GLU A 250 -3.84 12.59 7.92
CA GLU A 250 -5.12 12.61 8.63
C GLU A 250 -5.38 11.29 9.37
N ASN A 251 -5.10 10.16 8.70
CA ASN A 251 -5.28 8.85 9.30
C ASN A 251 -4.28 8.58 10.43
N ASP A 252 -3.01 8.98 10.28
CA ASP A 252 -2.00 8.84 11.34
C ASP A 252 -2.42 9.63 12.60
N LEU A 253 -2.87 10.87 12.43
CA LEU A 253 -3.40 11.69 13.52
C LEU A 253 -4.66 11.07 14.15
N ARG A 254 -5.48 10.38 13.37
CA ARG A 254 -6.66 9.66 13.87
C ARG A 254 -6.25 8.43 14.68
N VAL A 255 -5.35 7.60 14.17
CA VAL A 255 -4.86 6.40 14.87
C VAL A 255 -4.18 6.79 16.16
N GLN A 256 -3.32 7.82 16.15
CA GLN A 256 -2.68 8.33 17.37
C GLN A 256 -3.71 8.73 18.44
N ARG A 257 -4.78 9.44 18.04
CA ARG A 257 -5.86 9.79 18.98
C ARG A 257 -6.55 8.57 19.57
N LEU A 258 -6.86 7.55 18.76
CA LEU A 258 -7.48 6.31 19.25
C LEU A 258 -6.56 5.57 20.22
N ILE A 259 -5.26 5.56 19.96
CA ILE A 259 -4.25 5.00 20.87
C ILE A 259 -4.26 5.77 22.20
N ASP A 260 -4.19 7.09 22.16
CA ASP A 260 -4.17 7.95 23.35
C ASP A 260 -5.45 7.81 24.20
N GLU A 261 -6.61 7.67 23.56
CA GLU A 261 -7.90 7.40 24.20
C GLU A 261 -7.89 6.06 24.94
N GLN A 262 -7.44 4.98 24.28
CA GLN A 262 -7.35 3.66 24.91
C GLN A 262 -6.40 3.64 26.11
N PHE A 263 -5.24 4.31 26.02
CA PHE A 263 -4.32 4.43 27.15
C PHE A 263 -4.93 5.20 28.32
N SER A 264 -5.69 6.27 28.04
CA SER A 264 -6.35 7.09 29.07
C SER A 264 -7.47 6.33 29.78
N GLU A 265 -8.27 5.56 29.05
CA GLU A 265 -9.32 4.70 29.62
C GLU A 265 -8.73 3.59 30.50
N GLN A 266 -7.64 2.96 30.07
CA GLN A 266 -6.94 1.95 30.87
C GLN A 266 -6.39 2.54 32.18
N GLN A 267 -5.80 3.73 32.15
CA GLN A 267 -5.31 4.41 33.35
C GLN A 267 -6.45 4.81 34.31
N ALA A 268 -7.58 5.31 33.78
CA ALA A 268 -8.76 5.63 34.58
C ALA A 268 -9.38 4.38 35.22
N SER A 269 -9.38 3.25 34.50
CA SER A 269 -9.86 1.96 35.01
C SER A 269 -8.96 1.40 36.12
N THR A 270 -7.64 1.57 36.05
CA THR A 270 -6.73 1.19 37.15
C THR A 270 -6.83 2.09 38.38
N THR A 271 -7.20 3.36 38.21
CA THR A 271 -7.29 4.32 39.34
C THR A 271 -8.59 4.15 40.13
N THR A 272 -9.65 3.65 39.50
CA THR A 272 -10.94 3.39 40.17
C THR A 272 -10.98 2.03 40.89
N ALA A 273 -10.02 1.15 40.60
CA ALA A 273 -9.89 -0.19 41.19
C ALA A 273 -8.91 -0.25 42.39
N LEU A 274 -8.33 0.88 42.80
CA LEU A 274 -7.48 1.06 43.99
C LEU A 274 -8.25 1.78 45.11
#